data_AF-A8LTT4-F1
#
_entry.id   AF-A8LTT4-F1
#
_cell.length_a   1.000
_cell.length_b   1.000
_cell.length_c   1.000
_cell.angle_alpha   90.00
_cell.angle_beta   90.00
_cell.angle_gamma   90.00
#
_symmetry.space_group_name_H-M   'P 1'
#
loop_
_entity.id
_entity.type
_entity.pdbx_description
1 polymer ?
#
loop_
_entity_poly.entity_id
_entity_poly.type
_entity_poly.pdbx_seq_one_letter_code
_entity_poly.pdbx_strand_id
1 'polypeptide(L)' 'MEMTQLLVILFLFTILAVMGFAAFSKYRTEQRMDDPNAPKSSLAADGSDHRKAD' A
#
# COMPACT_ATOMS: atom_id res chain seq x y z
N MET A 1 29.33 -15.71 14.54
CA MET A 1 28.64 -15.01 13.43
C MET A 1 29.27 -13.63 13.38
N GLU A 2 29.84 -13.27 12.25
CA GLU A 2 30.52 -11.99 12.09
C GLU A 2 29.50 -10.84 12.10
N MET A 3 29.86 -9.68 12.63
CA MET A 3 28.97 -8.51 12.74
C MET A 3 28.36 -8.14 11.38
N THR A 4 29.15 -8.24 10.31
CA THR A 4 28.70 -8.02 8.94
C THR A 4 27.60 -9.00 8.51
N GLN A 5 27.67 -10.27 8.92
CA GLN A 5 26.63 -11.25 8.59
C GLN A 5 25.30 -10.89 9.26
N LEU A 6 25.34 -10.46 10.53
CA LEU A 6 24.15 -10.02 11.25
C LEU A 6 23.51 -8.79 10.60
N LEU A 7 24.33 -7.82 10.17
CA LEU A 7 23.85 -6.62 9.47
C LEU A 7 23.18 -6.97 8.13
N VAL A 8 23.78 -7.86 7.34
CA VAL A 8 23.20 -8.30 6.05
C VAL A 8 21.87 -9.00 6.26
N ILE A 9 21.78 -9.91 7.23
CA ILE A 9 20.53 -10.63 7.52
C ILE A 9 19.44 -9.64 7.97
N LEU A 10 19.77 -8.71 8.87
CA LEU A 10 18.82 -7.71 9.34
C LEU A 10 18.33 -6.81 8.21
N PHE A 11 19.24 -6.37 7.34
CA PHE A 11 18.90 -5.53 6.18
C PHE A 11 17.94 -6.25 5.23
N LEU A 12 18.25 -7.49 4.85
CA LEU A 12 17.41 -8.30 3.96
C LEU A 12 16.04 -8.58 4.59
N PHE A 13 16.01 -8.91 5.87
CA PHE A 13 14.75 -9.11 6.60
C PHE A 13 13.91 -7.84 6.65
N THR A 14 14.53 -6.69 6.90
CA THR A 14 13.84 -5.40 6.96
C THR A 14 13.21 -5.05 5.62
N ILE A 15 13.95 -5.22 4.52
CA ILE A 15 13.42 -4.98 3.17
C ILE A 15 12.27 -5.94 2.86
N LEU A 16 12.42 -7.22 3.20
CA LEU A 16 11.36 -8.22 3.00
C LEU A 16 10.09 -7.87 3.79
N ALA A 17 10.24 -7.43 5.04
CA ALA A 17 9.12 -7.00 5.88
C ALA A 17 8.40 -5.79 5.27
N VAL A 18 9.14 -4.79 4.78
CA VAL A 18 8.57 -3.60 4.12
C VAL A 18 7.86 -3.97 2.82
N MET A 19 8.44 -4.86 2.00
CA MET A 19 7.80 -5.36 0.78
C MET A 19 6.49 -6.10 1.09
N GLY A 20 6.49 -6.96 2.12
CA GLY A 20 5.28 -7.66 2.57
C GLY A 20 4.20 -6.68 3.05
N PHE A 21 4.58 -5.68 3.84
CA PHE A 21 3.67 -4.62 4.28
C PHE A 21 3.08 -3.83 3.11
N ALA A 22 3.92 -3.46 2.14
CA ALA A 22 3.49 -2.73 0.95
C ALA A 22 2.50 -3.55 0.12
N ALA A 23 2.76 -4.85 -0.09
CA ALA A 23 1.87 -5.75 -0.81
C ALA A 23 0.51 -5.89 -0.10
N PHE A 24 0.51 -6.07 1.23
CA PHE A 24 -0.73 -6.15 2.02
C PHE A 24 -1.53 -4.84 1.98
N SER A 25 -0.85 -3.70 2.10
CA SER A 25 -1.47 -2.37 2.00
C SER A 25 -2.12 -2.15 0.62
N LYS A 26 -1.42 -2.58 -0.44
CA LYS A 26 -1.94 -2.55 -1.81
C LYS A 26 -3.19 -3.41 -1.94
N TYR A 27 -3.15 -4.67 -1.51
CA TYR A 27 -4.30 -5.58 -1.54
C TYR A 27 -5.51 -5.03 -0.76
N ARG A 28 -5.27 -4.40 0.38
CA ARG A 28 -6.33 -3.73 1.16
C ARG A 28 -6.91 -2.52 0.43
N THR A 29 -6.09 -1.80 -0.32
CA THR A 29 -6.51 -0.64 -1.11
C THR A 29 -7.35 -1.08 -2.31
N GLU A 30 -6.92 -2.12 -3.02
CA GLU A 30 -7.68 -2.70 -4.15
C GLU A 30 -9.04 -3.21 -3.68
N GLN A 31 -9.11 -3.97 -2.58
CA GLN A 31 -10.40 -4.40 -2.01
C GLN A 31 -11.33 -3.24 -1.64
N ARG A 32 -10.78 -2.10 -1.20
CA ARG A 32 -11.57 -0.89 -0.92
C ARG A 32 -12.03 -0.19 -2.19
N MET A 33 -11.29 -0.29 -3.28
CA MET A 33 -11.70 0.24 -4.58
C MET A 33 -12.84 -0.58 -5.17
N ASP A 34 -12.82 -1.90 -4.95
CA ASP A 34 -13.85 -2.82 -5.45
C ASP A 34 -15.11 -2.88 -4.55
N ASP A 35 -15.06 -2.32 -3.34
CA ASP A 35 -16.20 -2.28 -2.42
C ASP A 35 -17.18 -1.14 -2.82
N PRO A 36 -18.40 -1.46 -3.29
CA PRO A 36 -19.38 -0.46 -3.70
C PRO A 36 -19.93 0.38 -2.55
N ASN A 37 -19.72 -0.05 -1.29
CA ASN A 37 -20.15 0.68 -0.10
C ASN A 37 -18.99 1.41 0.60
N ALA A 38 -17.77 1.38 0.04
CA ALA A 38 -16.64 2.09 0.63
C ALA A 38 -16.92 3.60 0.67
N PRO A 39 -16.70 4.28 1.80
CA PRO A 39 -16.89 5.73 1.90
C PRO A 39 -15.99 6.43 0.89
N LYS A 40 -16.58 7.25 0.00
CA LYS A 40 -15.83 8.05 -0.97
C LYS A 40 -14.76 8.86 -0.23
N SER A 41 -13.51 8.78 -0.69
CA SER A 41 -12.42 9.65 -0.23
C SER A 41 -12.85 11.11 -0.32
N SER A 42 -12.46 11.96 0.63
CA SER A 42 -12.74 13.40 0.57
C SER A 42 -12.21 14.04 -0.72
N LEU A 43 -11.13 13.50 -1.29
CA LEU A 43 -10.59 13.90 -2.59
C LEU A 43 -11.46 13.44 -3.77
N ALA A 44 -12.08 12.25 -3.67
CA ALA A 44 -13.02 11.76 -4.67
C ALA A 44 -14.39 12.42 -4.58
N ALA A 45 -14.76 12.94 -3.40
CA ALA A 45 -15.98 13.72 -3.19
C ALA A 45 -15.87 15.14 -3.76
N ASP A 46 -14.66 15.69 -3.89
CA ASP A 46 -14.40 17.04 -4.42
C ASP A 46 -14.41 17.10 -5.96
N GLY A 47 -14.30 15.94 -6.63
CA GLY A 47 -14.53 15.82 -8.06
C GLY A 47 -16.03 15.81 -8.38
N SER A 48 -16.51 16.77 -9.17
CA SER A 48 -17.89 16.75 -9.68
C SER A 48 -18.16 15.41 -10.39
N ASP A 49 -19.24 14.70 -10.02
CA ASP A 49 -19.64 13.36 -10.54
C ASP A 49 -19.78 13.29 -12.09
N HIS A 50 -19.65 14.41 -12.81
CA HIS A 50 -19.81 14.53 -14.27
C HIS A 50 -18.54 14.90 -15.04
N ARG A 51 -17.39 15.06 -14.37
CA ARG A 51 -16.15 15.41 -15.08
C ARG A 51 -15.49 14.14 -15.61
N LYS A 52 -15.48 13.97 -16.94
CA LYS A 52 -14.68 12.91 -17.58
C LYS A 52 -13.21 13.19 -17.26
N ALA A 53 -12.50 12.18 -16.75
CA ALA A 53 -11.05 12.22 -16.66
C ALA A 53 -10.50 12.33 -18.09
N ASP A 54 -9.80 13.43 -18.39
CA ASP A 54 -9.01 13.57 -19.61
C ASP A 54 -7.62 12.93 -19.44
#